data_AF-Q7REF4-F1
#
_entry.id   AF-Q7REF4-F1
#
_cell.length_a   1.000
_cell.length_b   1.000
_cell.length_c   1.000
_cell.angle_alpha   90.00
_cell.angle_beta   90.00
_cell.angle_gamma   90.00
#
_symmetry.space_group_name_H-M   'P 1'
#
loop_
_entity.id
_entity.type
_entity.pdbx_description
1 polymer ?
#
loop_
_entity_poly.entity_id
_entity_poly.type
_entity_poly.pdbx_seq_one_letter_code
_entity_poly.pdbx_strand_id
1 'polypeptide(L)'
;MDIFFYSEEIDNLLEDYKKLLNEFQNKIKGNEKNNSIIKKYSDDINFITERIKTAKDAYFIEIRNLPEDEQNDYINKIKGKVLILENLNIQYEFLKNKLIYENKQDENKNNEINKLKYITPKELEIRGNLIQDQTEQSIFRMKNLVDESEQITRIAAVKLNEQNEKLKKVKDKVDDVDINVSTAKETLKEIMKEAASDRFIRLLFIMIIIVLVILISVIVFTNK
;
A
#
# COMPACT_ATOMS: atom_id res chain seq x y z
N MET A 1 -11.70 4.91 10.71
CA MET A 1 -11.35 3.73 11.53
C MET A 1 -11.21 2.52 10.59
N ASP A 2 -10.52 2.72 9.47
CA ASP A 2 -10.62 1.85 8.29
C ASP A 2 -9.26 1.23 7.91
N ILE A 3 -8.17 1.83 8.41
CA ILE A 3 -6.79 1.31 8.32
C ILE A 3 -6.70 -0.09 8.93
N PHE A 4 -7.30 -0.31 10.10
CA PHE A 4 -7.31 -1.62 10.76
C PHE A 4 -8.09 -2.65 9.95
N PHE A 5 -9.21 -2.25 9.33
CA PHE A 5 -10.02 -3.12 8.48
C PHE A 5 -9.22 -3.59 7.25
N TYR A 6 -8.58 -2.68 6.52
CA TYR A 6 -7.75 -3.05 5.37
C TYR A 6 -6.49 -3.84 5.78
N SER A 7 -5.93 -3.53 6.94
CA SER A 7 -4.82 -4.31 7.52
C SER A 7 -5.23 -5.76 7.74
N GLU A 8 -6.38 -5.99 8.38
CA GLU A 8 -6.92 -7.31 8.66
C GLU A 8 -7.37 -8.05 7.40
N GLU A 9 -7.95 -7.34 6.43
CA GLU A 9 -8.28 -7.92 5.12
C GLU A 9 -7.03 -8.46 4.41
N ILE A 10 -5.93 -7.71 4.43
CA ILE A 10 -4.66 -8.16 3.86
C ILE A 10 -4.12 -9.40 4.60
N ASP A 11 -4.22 -9.44 5.94
CA ASP A 11 -3.78 -10.62 6.70
C ASP A 11 -4.59 -11.87 6.35
N ASN A 12 -5.91 -11.74 6.23
CA ASN A 12 -6.80 -12.83 5.84
C ASN A 12 -6.49 -13.31 4.42
N LEU A 13 -6.30 -12.39 3.47
CA LEU A 13 -5.95 -12.73 2.09
C LEU A 13 -4.57 -13.40 1.98
N LEU A 14 -3.59 -12.97 2.79
CA LEU A 14 -2.28 -13.62 2.86
C LEU A 14 -2.38 -15.04 3.42
N GLU A 15 -3.23 -15.27 4.40
CA GLU A 15 -3.45 -16.59 4.96
C GLU A 15 -4.15 -17.53 3.96
N ASP A 16 -5.13 -17.00 3.22
CA ASP A 16 -5.78 -17.73 2.13
C ASP A 16 -4.79 -18.06 1.01
N TYR A 17 -3.90 -17.13 0.65
CA TYR A 17 -2.80 -17.40 -0.29
C TYR A 17 -1.96 -18.58 0.21
N LYS A 18 -1.49 -18.56 1.47
CA LYS A 18 -0.67 -19.65 2.02
C LYS A 18 -1.36 -21.00 1.96
N LYS A 19 -2.65 -21.06 2.33
CA LYS A 19 -3.45 -22.30 2.26
C LYS A 19 -3.51 -22.82 0.83
N LEU A 20 -3.84 -21.93 -0.11
CA LEU A 20 -3.95 -22.26 -1.53
C LEU A 20 -2.60 -22.75 -2.10
N LEU A 21 -1.50 -22.12 -1.72
CA LEU A 21 -0.15 -22.52 -2.11
C LEU A 21 0.22 -23.90 -1.55
N ASN A 22 -0.13 -24.18 -0.29
CA ASN A 22 0.10 -25.48 0.33
C ASN A 22 -0.74 -26.58 -0.33
N GLU A 23 -2.01 -26.31 -0.64
CA GLU A 23 -2.86 -27.23 -1.40
C GLU A 23 -2.27 -27.51 -2.80
N PHE A 24 -1.82 -26.47 -3.50
CA PHE A 24 -1.17 -26.60 -4.79
C PHE A 24 0.07 -27.50 -4.69
N GLN A 25 0.93 -27.26 -3.69
CA GLN A 25 2.12 -28.06 -3.44
C GLN A 25 1.79 -29.52 -3.13
N ASN A 26 0.73 -29.79 -2.36
CA ASN A 26 0.30 -31.15 -2.04
C ASN A 26 -0.24 -31.89 -3.25
N LYS A 27 -1.00 -31.23 -4.13
CA LYS A 27 -1.45 -31.81 -5.39
C LYS A 27 -0.31 -32.12 -6.35
N ILE A 28 0.71 -31.27 -6.40
CA ILE A 28 1.94 -31.53 -7.17
C ILE A 28 2.64 -32.80 -6.64
N LYS A 29 2.77 -32.95 -5.32
CA LYS A 29 3.35 -34.16 -4.70
C LYS A 29 2.52 -35.42 -4.98
N GLY A 30 1.20 -35.28 -5.10
CA GLY A 30 0.25 -36.35 -5.42
C GLY A 30 0.25 -36.81 -6.88
N ASN A 31 1.14 -36.28 -7.73
CA ASN A 31 1.23 -36.59 -9.17
C ASN A 31 -0.01 -36.19 -10.02
N GLU A 32 -0.89 -35.32 -9.51
CA GLU A 32 -1.98 -34.73 -10.29
C GLU A 32 -1.45 -33.59 -11.17
N LYS A 33 -0.72 -33.91 -12.24
CA LYS A 33 -0.01 -32.93 -13.10
C LYS A 33 -0.80 -32.48 -14.33
N ASN A 34 -2.05 -32.08 -14.14
CA ASN A 34 -2.88 -31.63 -15.26
C ASN A 34 -2.73 -30.11 -15.49
N ASN A 35 -2.59 -29.66 -16.75
CA ASN A 35 -2.55 -28.23 -17.10
C ASN A 35 -3.78 -27.44 -16.58
N SER A 36 -4.92 -28.11 -16.41
CA SER A 36 -6.13 -27.53 -15.79
C SER A 36 -5.93 -27.15 -14.32
N ILE A 37 -5.15 -27.91 -13.56
CA ILE A 37 -4.85 -27.63 -12.15
C ILE A 37 -3.97 -26.38 -12.07
N ILE A 38 -2.89 -26.33 -12.87
CA ILE A 38 -2.01 -25.15 -12.94
C ILE A 38 -2.82 -23.89 -13.24
N LYS A 39 -3.70 -23.97 -14.25
CA LYS A 39 -4.54 -22.85 -14.65
C LYS A 39 -5.46 -22.39 -13.51
N LYS A 40 -6.16 -23.31 -12.87
CA LYS A 40 -7.05 -23.00 -11.73
C LYS A 40 -6.30 -22.26 -10.62
N TYR A 41 -5.20 -22.84 -10.14
CA TYR A 41 -4.43 -22.23 -9.05
C TYR A 41 -3.79 -20.90 -9.47
N SER A 42 -3.43 -20.74 -10.74
CA SER A 42 -2.96 -19.45 -11.28
C SER A 42 -4.04 -18.38 -11.25
N ASP A 43 -5.27 -18.72 -11.63
CA ASP A 43 -6.39 -17.79 -11.63
C ASP A 43 -6.75 -17.38 -10.19
N ASP A 44 -6.81 -18.35 -9.28
CA ASP A 44 -7.11 -18.14 -7.85
C ASP A 44 -6.02 -17.28 -7.16
N ILE A 45 -4.73 -17.56 -7.42
CA ILE A 45 -3.61 -16.80 -6.87
C ILE A 45 -3.56 -15.38 -7.42
N ASN A 46 -3.80 -15.19 -8.72
CA ASN A 46 -3.88 -13.87 -9.33
C ASN A 46 -5.02 -13.06 -8.71
N PHE A 47 -6.19 -13.68 -8.49
CA PHE A 47 -7.33 -13.03 -7.86
C PHE A 47 -7.00 -12.53 -6.44
N ILE A 48 -6.41 -13.38 -5.59
CA ILE A 48 -5.98 -13.00 -4.24
C ILE A 48 -4.95 -11.88 -4.29
N THR A 49 -3.98 -11.97 -5.20
CA THR A 49 -2.92 -10.96 -5.37
C THR A 49 -3.49 -9.60 -5.74
N GLU A 50 -4.44 -9.54 -6.67
CA GLU A 50 -5.09 -8.28 -7.06
C GLU A 50 -5.92 -7.70 -5.91
N ARG A 51 -6.64 -8.54 -5.14
CA ARG A 51 -7.36 -8.07 -3.94
C ARG A 51 -6.43 -7.48 -2.89
N ILE A 52 -5.28 -8.12 -2.64
CA ILE A 52 -4.29 -7.57 -1.70
C ILE A 52 -3.76 -6.22 -2.20
N LYS A 53 -3.51 -6.06 -3.51
CA LYS A 53 -3.12 -4.76 -4.08
C LYS A 53 -4.19 -3.70 -3.88
N THR A 54 -5.46 -4.01 -4.13
CA THR A 54 -6.57 -3.08 -3.92
C THR A 54 -6.71 -2.69 -2.45
N ALA A 55 -6.67 -3.65 -1.53
CA ALA A 55 -6.73 -3.39 -0.09
C ALA A 55 -5.51 -2.57 0.39
N LYS A 56 -4.32 -2.84 -0.16
CA LYS A 56 -3.10 -2.05 0.10
C LYS A 56 -3.27 -0.61 -0.39
N ASP A 57 -3.83 -0.39 -1.57
CA ASP A 57 -4.03 0.97 -2.10
C ASP A 57 -5.06 1.74 -1.26
N ALA A 58 -6.16 1.10 -0.84
CA ALA A 58 -7.11 1.67 0.11
C ALA A 58 -6.45 1.98 1.47
N TYR A 59 -5.61 1.07 1.99
CA TYR A 59 -4.84 1.27 3.20
C TYR A 59 -3.94 2.52 3.12
N PHE A 60 -3.26 2.73 1.98
CA PHE A 60 -2.43 3.93 1.77
C PHE A 60 -3.24 5.21 1.65
N ILE A 61 -4.46 5.16 1.09
CA ILE A 61 -5.37 6.32 1.07
C ILE A 61 -5.71 6.72 2.51
N GLU A 62 -6.04 5.75 3.35
CA GLU A 62 -6.39 6.01 4.75
C GLU A 62 -5.19 6.49 5.58
N ILE A 63 -3.96 5.98 5.33
CA ILE A 63 -2.76 6.52 5.98
C ILE A 63 -2.57 8.01 5.67
N ARG A 64 -2.84 8.44 4.44
CA ARG A 64 -2.68 9.85 4.05
C ARG A 64 -3.62 10.79 4.81
N ASN A 65 -4.69 10.26 5.41
CA ASN A 65 -5.62 11.02 6.24
C ASN A 65 -5.15 11.16 7.70
N LEU A 66 -4.07 10.47 8.10
CA LEU A 66 -3.50 10.52 9.45
C LEU A 66 -2.46 11.65 9.62
N PRO A 67 -2.22 12.11 10.87
CA PRO A 67 -1.08 12.95 11.24
C PRO A 67 0.27 12.34 10.81
N GLU A 68 1.18 13.16 10.27
CA GLU A 68 2.47 12.72 9.69
C GLU A 68 3.37 11.92 10.65
N ASP A 69 3.26 12.18 11.94
CA ASP A 69 3.99 11.50 13.01
C ASP A 69 3.57 10.03 13.18
N GLU A 70 2.31 9.70 12.87
CA GLU A 70 1.78 8.33 12.96
C GLU A 70 1.93 7.54 11.65
N GLN A 71 2.05 8.21 10.49
CA GLN A 71 2.08 7.56 9.19
C GLN A 71 3.22 6.54 9.03
N ASN A 72 4.41 6.86 9.57
CA ASN A 72 5.60 6.01 9.42
C ASN A 72 5.43 4.62 10.06
N ASP A 73 4.69 4.52 11.18
CA ASP A 73 4.46 3.24 11.85
C ASP A 73 3.55 2.32 11.01
N TYR A 74 2.46 2.87 10.48
CA TYR A 74 1.55 2.15 9.58
C TYR A 74 2.19 1.76 8.25
N ILE A 75 3.06 2.62 7.70
CA ILE A 75 3.85 2.32 6.48
C ILE A 75 4.80 1.14 6.73
N ASN A 76 5.45 1.06 7.90
CA ASN A 76 6.32 -0.06 8.24
C ASN A 76 5.52 -1.37 8.42
N LYS A 77 4.33 -1.30 9.02
CA LYS A 77 3.43 -2.46 9.19
C LYS A 77 3.00 -3.04 7.83
N ILE A 78 2.57 -2.20 6.89
CA ILE A 78 2.16 -2.67 5.56
C ILE A 78 3.33 -3.21 4.75
N LYS A 79 4.53 -2.63 4.92
CA LYS A 79 5.75 -3.11 4.24
C LYS A 79 6.09 -4.56 4.61
N GLY A 80 5.94 -4.93 5.88
CA GLY A 80 6.10 -6.32 6.31
C GLY A 80 5.14 -7.28 5.60
N LYS A 81 3.88 -6.88 5.41
CA LYS A 81 2.85 -7.67 4.72
C LYS A 81 3.13 -7.81 3.22
N VAL A 82 3.62 -6.75 2.58
CA VAL A 82 4.04 -6.78 1.16
C VAL A 82 5.20 -7.75 0.95
N LEU A 83 6.18 -7.78 1.85
CA LEU A 83 7.29 -8.74 1.78
C LEU A 83 6.81 -10.19 1.89
N ILE A 84 5.79 -10.46 2.71
CA ILE A 84 5.18 -11.81 2.81
C ILE A 84 4.52 -12.17 1.47
N LEU A 85 3.75 -11.26 0.86
CA LEU A 85 3.14 -11.49 -0.46
C LEU A 85 4.19 -11.80 -1.53
N GLU A 86 5.27 -11.01 -1.59
CA GLU A 86 6.36 -11.22 -2.55
C GLU A 86 7.01 -12.60 -2.39
N ASN A 87 7.29 -13.01 -1.15
CA ASN A 87 7.84 -14.32 -0.85
C ASN A 87 6.91 -15.46 -1.32
N LEU A 88 5.61 -15.35 -1.03
CA LEU A 88 4.61 -16.33 -1.47
C LEU A 88 4.54 -16.42 -2.99
N ASN A 89 4.63 -15.29 -3.68
CA ASN A 89 4.61 -15.24 -5.14
C ASN A 89 5.84 -15.90 -5.77
N ILE A 90 7.03 -15.71 -5.18
CA ILE A 90 8.25 -16.40 -5.59
C ILE A 90 8.10 -17.92 -5.43
N GLN A 91 7.58 -18.37 -4.28
CA GLN A 91 7.36 -19.80 -4.03
C GLN A 91 6.36 -20.40 -5.04
N TYR A 92 5.27 -19.68 -5.33
CA TYR A 92 4.31 -20.10 -6.33
C TYR A 92 4.93 -20.23 -7.73
N GLU A 93 5.62 -19.21 -8.20
CA GLU A 93 6.26 -19.21 -9.53
C GLU A 93 7.31 -20.32 -9.64
N PHE A 94 8.08 -20.59 -8.58
CA PHE A 94 9.00 -21.72 -8.55
C PHE A 94 8.27 -23.06 -8.74
N LEU A 95 7.18 -23.29 -7.99
CA LEU A 95 6.39 -24.53 -8.09
C LEU A 95 5.73 -24.69 -9.46
N LYS A 96 5.15 -23.61 -9.99
CA LYS A 96 4.53 -23.56 -11.31
C LYS A 96 5.54 -23.87 -12.42
N ASN A 97 6.69 -23.20 -12.40
CA ASN A 97 7.74 -23.43 -13.39
C ASN A 97 8.25 -24.87 -13.33
N LYS A 98 8.52 -25.39 -12.13
CA LYS A 98 8.91 -26.80 -11.93
C LYS A 98 7.92 -27.75 -12.60
N LEU A 99 6.62 -27.53 -12.44
CA LEU A 99 5.58 -28.36 -13.05
C LEU A 99 5.59 -28.26 -14.59
N ILE A 100 5.69 -27.05 -15.14
CA ILE A 100 5.76 -26.84 -16.59
C ILE A 100 6.97 -27.57 -17.20
N TYR A 101 8.12 -27.56 -16.52
CA TYR A 101 9.30 -28.31 -16.97
C TYR A 101 9.08 -29.82 -16.91
N GLU A 102 8.49 -30.35 -15.84
CA GLU A 102 8.18 -31.79 -15.71
C GLU A 102 7.16 -32.26 -16.78
N ASN A 103 6.10 -31.50 -17.03
CA ASN A 103 5.10 -31.81 -18.07
C ASN A 103 5.72 -31.86 -19.47
N LYS A 104 6.61 -30.92 -19.80
CA LYS A 104 7.34 -30.93 -21.09
C LYS A 104 8.27 -32.14 -21.22
N GLN A 105 8.82 -32.63 -20.10
CA GLN A 105 9.68 -33.80 -20.11
C GLN A 105 8.87 -35.09 -20.34
N ASP A 106 7.69 -35.21 -19.74
CA ASP A 106 6.78 -36.35 -19.94
C ASP A 106 6.16 -36.38 -21.35
N GLU A 107 5.82 -35.22 -21.94
CA GLU A 107 5.40 -35.14 -23.34
C GLU A 107 6.50 -35.58 -24.31
N ASN A 108 7.75 -35.17 -24.07
CA ASN A 108 8.90 -35.63 -24.85
C ASN A 108 9.17 -37.12 -24.65
N LYS A 109 9.05 -37.64 -23.42
CA LYS A 109 9.18 -39.07 -23.13
C LYS A 109 8.12 -39.92 -23.83
N ASN A 110 6.85 -39.49 -23.83
CA ASN A 110 5.77 -40.23 -24.50
C ASN A 110 5.93 -40.25 -26.03
N ASN A 111 6.43 -39.16 -26.61
CA ASN A 111 6.80 -39.12 -28.04
C ASN A 111 8.03 -40.00 -28.33
N GLU A 112 8.97 -40.11 -27.40
CA GLU A 112 10.16 -40.95 -27.54
C GLU A 112 9.90 -42.44 -27.25
N ILE A 113 8.98 -42.81 -26.34
CA ILE A 113 8.60 -44.21 -26.05
C ILE A 113 8.00 -44.87 -27.30
N ASN A 114 7.23 -44.12 -28.10
CA ASN A 114 6.76 -44.59 -29.40
C ASN A 114 7.88 -44.75 -30.46
N LYS A 115 9.04 -44.13 -30.24
CA LYS A 115 10.24 -44.20 -31.10
C LYS A 115 11.32 -45.16 -30.57
N LEU A 116 11.22 -45.58 -29.31
CA LEU A 116 12.25 -46.26 -28.52
C LEU A 116 12.40 -47.77 -28.77
N LYS A 117 11.89 -48.31 -29.88
CA LYS A 117 12.21 -49.70 -30.21
C LYS A 117 13.71 -49.90 -30.53
N TYR A 118 14.46 -48.82 -30.78
CA TYR A 118 15.91 -48.85 -30.98
C TYR A 118 16.55 -47.51 -30.58
N ILE A 119 17.13 -47.37 -29.38
CA ILE A 119 18.01 -46.23 -29.05
C ILE A 119 19.36 -46.76 -28.55
N THR A 120 20.42 -46.29 -29.20
CA THR A 120 21.82 -46.69 -28.99
C THR A 120 22.48 -45.78 -27.93
N PRO A 121 23.47 -46.23 -27.13
CA PRO A 121 24.09 -45.43 -26.06
C PRO A 121 24.56 -44.03 -26.46
N LYS A 122 24.98 -43.83 -27.72
CA LYS A 122 25.41 -42.55 -28.27
C LYS A 122 24.30 -41.49 -28.33
N GLU A 123 23.05 -41.92 -28.47
CA GLU A 123 21.90 -41.03 -28.53
C GLU A 123 21.42 -40.61 -27.14
N LEU A 124 21.72 -41.42 -26.11
CA LEU A 124 21.54 -41.02 -24.72
C LEU A 124 22.53 -39.90 -24.33
N GLU A 125 23.78 -40.01 -24.78
CA GLU A 125 24.81 -38.98 -24.56
C GLU A 125 24.42 -37.64 -25.22
N ILE A 126 23.96 -37.69 -26.48
CA ILE A 126 23.49 -36.49 -27.20
C ILE A 126 22.31 -35.82 -26.47
N ARG A 127 21.38 -36.62 -25.93
CA ARG A 127 20.25 -36.10 -25.15
C ARG A 127 20.69 -35.52 -23.81
N GLY A 128 21.68 -36.13 -23.15
CA GLY A 128 22.27 -35.63 -21.92
C GLY A 128 22.85 -34.23 -22.12
N ASN A 129 23.66 -34.05 -23.17
CA ASN A 129 24.18 -32.73 -23.55
C ASN A 129 23.07 -31.73 -23.84
N LEU A 130 22.04 -32.13 -24.59
CA LEU A 130 20.95 -31.23 -24.96
C LEU A 130 20.16 -30.74 -23.73
N ILE A 131 19.94 -31.61 -22.74
CA ILE A 131 19.29 -31.24 -21.48
C ILE A 131 20.20 -30.33 -20.65
N GLN A 132 21.51 -30.58 -20.65
CA GLN A 132 22.48 -29.77 -19.92
C GLN A 132 22.57 -28.36 -20.52
N ASP A 133 22.62 -28.23 -21.85
CA ASP A 133 22.60 -26.95 -22.54
C ASP A 133 21.30 -26.15 -22.25
N GLN A 134 20.15 -26.83 -22.26
CA GLN A 134 18.87 -26.21 -21.90
C GLN A 134 18.81 -25.77 -20.43
N THR A 135 19.47 -26.51 -19.55
CA THR A 135 19.57 -26.20 -18.12
C THR A 135 20.46 -24.98 -17.91
N GLU A 136 21.64 -24.92 -18.53
CA GLU A 136 22.51 -23.74 -18.49
C GLU A 136 21.81 -22.49 -19.03
N GLN A 137 21.09 -22.62 -20.14
CA GLN A 137 20.35 -21.50 -20.72
C GLN A 137 19.21 -21.02 -19.80
N SER A 138 18.59 -21.92 -19.04
CA SER A 138 17.55 -21.57 -18.07
C SER A 138 18.13 -20.91 -16.81
N ILE A 139 19.27 -21.39 -16.33
CA ILE A 139 20.01 -20.75 -15.23
C ILE A 139 20.46 -19.34 -15.63
N PHE A 140 20.96 -19.17 -16.86
CA PHE A 140 21.37 -17.86 -17.38
C PHE A 140 20.18 -16.89 -17.44
N ARG A 141 19.02 -17.33 -17.93
CA ARG A 141 17.80 -16.50 -17.93
C ARG A 141 17.34 -16.14 -16.52
N MET A 142 17.39 -17.08 -15.59
CA MET A 142 17.02 -16.85 -14.20
C MET A 142 17.96 -15.86 -13.53
N LYS A 143 19.26 -15.95 -13.80
CA LYS A 143 20.25 -14.97 -13.35
C LYS A 143 19.93 -13.57 -13.89
N ASN A 144 19.64 -13.44 -15.19
CA ASN A 144 19.29 -12.15 -15.78
C ASN A 144 18.00 -11.56 -15.16
N LEU A 145 16.99 -12.39 -14.88
CA LEU A 145 15.77 -11.95 -14.20
C LEU A 145 16.03 -11.46 -12.78
N VAL A 146 16.94 -12.12 -12.04
CA VAL A 146 17.35 -11.67 -10.70
C VAL A 146 18.07 -10.33 -10.78
N ASP A 147 19.00 -10.17 -11.73
CA ASP A 147 19.73 -8.92 -11.93
C ASP A 147 18.78 -7.77 -12.35
N GLU A 148 17.82 -8.05 -13.24
CA GLU A 148 16.78 -7.10 -13.65
C GLU A 148 15.85 -6.74 -12.49
N SER A 149 15.46 -7.72 -11.67
CA SER A 149 14.68 -7.49 -10.47
C SER A 149 15.43 -6.63 -9.46
N GLU A 150 16.73 -6.88 -9.26
CA GLU A 150 17.56 -6.04 -8.37
C GLU A 150 17.63 -4.60 -8.87
N GLN A 151 17.78 -4.39 -10.18
CA GLN A 151 17.75 -3.05 -10.76
C GLN A 151 16.39 -2.38 -10.59
N ILE A 152 15.28 -3.08 -10.84
CA ILE A 152 13.93 -2.56 -10.64
C ILE A 152 13.72 -2.20 -9.16
N THR A 153 14.19 -3.03 -8.23
CA THR A 153 14.15 -2.74 -6.78
C THR A 153 14.98 -1.51 -6.44
N ARG A 154 16.17 -1.35 -7.01
CA ARG A 154 17.01 -0.17 -6.81
C ARG A 154 16.32 1.10 -7.33
N ILE A 155 15.73 1.03 -8.52
CA ILE A 155 14.96 2.14 -9.11
C ILE A 155 13.71 2.45 -8.27
N ALA A 156 13.01 1.43 -7.77
CA ALA A 156 11.85 1.59 -6.90
C ALA A 156 12.25 2.23 -5.56
N ALA A 157 13.37 1.82 -4.96
CA ALA A 157 13.90 2.42 -3.74
C ALA A 157 14.27 3.90 -3.94
N VAL A 158 14.91 4.25 -5.06
CA VAL A 158 15.20 5.65 -5.41
C VAL A 158 13.92 6.44 -5.61
N LYS A 159 12.94 5.93 -6.36
CA LYS A 159 11.64 6.58 -6.57
C LYS A 159 10.87 6.77 -5.26
N LEU A 160 10.92 5.80 -4.34
CA LEU A 160 10.32 5.91 -3.02
C LEU A 160 11.03 6.98 -2.19
N ASN A 161 12.36 7.06 -2.24
CA ASN A 161 13.12 8.11 -1.57
C ASN A 161 12.80 9.50 -2.13
N GLU A 162 12.69 9.63 -3.45
CA GLU A 162 12.27 10.86 -4.14
C GLU A 162 10.85 11.29 -3.73
N GLN A 163 9.92 10.33 -3.61
CA GLN A 163 8.58 10.59 -3.08
C GLN A 163 8.65 11.04 -1.61
N ASN A 164 9.51 10.44 -0.81
CA ASN A 164 9.73 10.80 0.60
C ASN A 164 10.30 12.23 0.74
N GLU A 165 11.23 12.63 -0.13
CA GLU A 165 11.74 14.01 -0.19
C GLU A 165 10.68 15.02 -0.66
N LYS A 166 9.81 14.63 -1.59
CA LYS A 166 8.67 15.47 -1.98
C LYS A 166 7.68 15.64 -0.84
N LEU A 167 7.43 14.60 -0.04
CA LEU A 167 6.63 14.70 1.18
C LEU A 167 7.29 15.66 2.20
N LYS A 168 8.61 15.59 2.38
CA LYS A 168 9.36 16.58 3.19
C LYS A 168 9.25 18.02 2.67
N LYS A 169 9.28 18.25 1.35
CA LYS A 169 9.10 19.60 0.79
C LYS A 169 7.66 20.11 0.89
N VAL A 170 6.68 19.22 0.97
CA VAL A 170 5.28 19.60 1.26
C VAL A 170 5.16 20.00 2.74
N LYS A 171 5.85 19.32 3.65
CA LYS A 171 5.97 19.70 5.07
C LYS A 171 6.49 21.14 5.25
N ASP A 172 7.50 21.55 4.49
CA ASP A 172 8.02 22.94 4.54
C ASP A 172 7.02 23.99 4.01
N LYS A 173 6.01 23.60 3.20
CA LYS A 173 4.95 24.50 2.73
C LYS A 173 3.71 24.52 3.64
N VAL A 174 3.67 23.66 4.66
CA VAL A 174 2.60 23.64 5.67
C VAL A 174 2.96 24.52 6.88
N ASP A 175 4.24 24.80 7.14
CA ASP A 175 4.66 25.78 8.16
C ASP A 175 4.19 27.22 7.86
N ASP A 176 3.91 27.57 6.60
CA ASP A 176 3.30 28.86 6.22
C ASP A 176 1.78 28.93 6.50
N VAL A 177 1.12 27.79 6.75
CA VAL A 177 -0.32 27.74 7.08
C VAL A 177 -0.55 27.97 8.58
N ASP A 178 0.37 27.54 9.44
CA ASP A 178 0.28 27.76 10.90
C ASP A 178 0.54 29.22 11.31
N ILE A 179 1.34 29.96 10.53
CA ILE A 179 1.55 31.41 10.74
C ILE A 179 0.25 32.19 10.46
N ASN A 180 -0.52 31.82 9.43
CA ASN A 180 -1.78 32.49 9.11
C ASN A 180 -2.90 32.18 10.10
N VAL A 181 -2.98 30.96 10.65
CA VAL A 181 -3.98 30.62 11.68
C VAL A 181 -3.66 31.31 13.02
N SER A 182 -2.38 31.40 13.40
CA SER A 182 -1.94 32.16 14.58
C SER A 182 -2.31 33.64 14.46
N THR A 183 -1.99 34.26 13.32
CA THR A 183 -2.27 35.68 13.07
C THR A 183 -3.78 35.95 12.97
N ALA A 184 -4.55 35.01 12.40
CA ALA A 184 -6.01 35.07 12.38
C ALA A 184 -6.61 34.99 13.79
N LYS A 185 -6.06 34.19 14.70
CA LYS A 185 -6.53 34.12 16.10
C LYS A 185 -6.22 35.39 16.89
N GLU A 186 -5.05 36.00 16.67
CA GLU A 186 -4.70 37.28 17.32
C GLU A 186 -5.60 38.43 16.84
N THR A 187 -5.79 38.56 15.52
CA THR A 187 -6.71 39.56 14.96
C THR A 187 -8.15 39.34 15.41
N LEU A 188 -8.63 38.11 15.50
CA LEU A 188 -9.98 37.82 16.01
C LEU A 188 -10.12 38.16 17.51
N LYS A 189 -9.07 37.97 18.30
CA LYS A 189 -9.02 38.34 19.72
C LYS A 189 -9.06 39.86 19.90
N GLU A 190 -8.39 40.62 19.04
CA GLU A 190 -8.46 42.08 19.02
C GLU A 190 -9.85 42.58 18.64
N ILE A 191 -10.45 42.01 17.59
CA ILE A 191 -11.83 42.34 17.16
C ILE A 191 -12.83 42.06 18.29
N MET A 192 -12.69 40.93 19.01
CA MET A 192 -13.56 40.62 20.15
C MET A 192 -13.40 41.61 21.30
N LYS A 193 -12.16 42.04 21.60
CA LYS A 193 -11.88 43.01 22.66
C LYS A 193 -12.45 44.39 22.31
N GLU A 194 -12.31 44.81 21.07
CA GLU A 194 -12.82 46.10 20.59
C GLU A 194 -14.36 46.12 20.52
N ALA A 195 -14.98 45.02 20.07
CA ALA A 195 -16.43 44.86 20.08
C ALA A 195 -17.03 44.84 21.50
N ALA A 196 -16.33 44.25 22.47
CA ALA A 196 -16.74 44.30 23.89
C ALA A 196 -16.65 45.72 24.46
N SER A 197 -15.58 46.45 24.11
CA SER A 197 -15.40 47.85 24.50
C SER A 197 -16.50 48.74 23.91
N ASP A 198 -16.86 48.60 22.63
CA ASP A 198 -17.93 49.40 22.00
C ASP A 198 -19.29 49.16 22.66
N ARG A 199 -19.62 47.91 22.97
CA ARG A 199 -20.86 47.59 23.69
C ARG A 199 -20.89 48.18 25.10
N PHE A 200 -19.76 48.18 25.81
CA PHE A 200 -19.67 48.76 27.15
C PHE A 200 -19.75 50.29 27.11
N ILE A 201 -19.07 50.94 26.16
CA ILE A 201 -19.14 52.40 25.96
C ILE A 201 -20.58 52.83 25.64
N ARG A 202 -21.29 52.06 24.80
CA ARG A 202 -22.69 52.34 24.43
C ARG A 202 -23.63 52.23 25.63
N LEU A 203 -23.44 51.24 26.50
CA LEU A 203 -24.23 51.08 27.72
C LEU A 203 -23.98 52.22 28.73
N LEU A 204 -22.73 52.65 28.89
CA LEU A 204 -22.40 53.79 29.76
C LEU A 204 -23.05 55.09 29.29
N PHE A 205 -23.06 55.34 27.97
CA PHE A 205 -23.68 56.55 27.42
C PHE A 205 -25.19 56.60 27.67
N ILE A 206 -25.89 55.47 27.50
CA ILE A 206 -27.33 55.36 27.79
C ILE A 206 -27.61 55.63 29.27
N MET A 207 -26.78 55.12 30.18
CA MET A 207 -26.90 55.38 31.63
C MET A 207 -26.77 56.87 31.97
N ILE A 208 -25.81 57.58 31.37
CA ILE A 208 -25.62 59.03 31.60
C ILE A 208 -26.85 59.83 31.17
N ILE A 209 -27.43 59.50 30.01
CA ILE A 209 -28.64 60.17 29.51
C ILE A 209 -29.83 59.96 30.46
N ILE A 210 -30.01 58.76 30.98
CA ILE A 210 -31.08 58.46 31.95
C ILE A 210 -30.94 59.32 33.21
N VAL A 211 -29.72 59.42 33.76
CA VAL A 211 -29.47 60.24 34.96
C VAL A 211 -29.75 61.73 34.68
N LEU A 212 -29.34 62.24 33.51
CA LEU A 212 -29.61 63.62 33.10
C LEU A 212 -31.11 63.92 32.99
N VAL A 213 -31.88 63.01 32.39
CA VAL A 213 -33.34 63.16 32.26
C VAL A 213 -34.01 63.20 33.64
N ILE A 214 -33.59 62.33 34.56
CA ILE A 214 -34.10 62.32 35.94
C ILE A 214 -33.75 63.64 36.64
N LEU A 215 -32.49 64.10 36.54
CA LEU A 215 -32.04 65.33 37.18
C LEU A 215 -32.84 66.55 36.68
N ILE A 216 -33.01 66.69 35.36
CA ILE A 216 -33.80 67.77 34.77
C ILE A 216 -35.27 67.67 35.22
N SER A 217 -35.85 66.47 35.22
CA SER A 217 -37.23 66.27 35.66
C SER A 217 -37.44 66.67 37.12
N VAL A 218 -36.50 66.33 38.01
CA VAL A 218 -36.53 66.74 39.42
C VAL A 218 -36.39 68.25 39.58
N ILE A 219 -35.45 68.88 38.85
CA ILE A 219 -35.26 70.34 38.91
C ILE A 219 -36.50 71.08 38.39
N VAL A 220 -37.07 70.64 37.27
CA VAL A 220 -38.28 71.25 36.68
C VAL A 220 -39.50 71.04 37.59
N PHE A 221 -39.63 69.88 38.23
CA PHE A 221 -40.70 69.63 39.19
C PHE A 221 -40.53 70.43 40.48
N THR A 222 -39.30 70.66 40.93
CA THR A 222 -38.99 71.44 42.15
C THR A 222 -39.12 72.95 41.93
N ASN A 223 -38.89 73.42 40.69
CA ASN A 223 -39.01 74.84 40.31
C ASN A 223 -40.44 75.23 39.86
N LYS A 224 -41.44 74.38 40.10
CA LYS A 224 -42.86 74.65 39.82
C LYS A 224 -43.63 74.73 41.13
#